data_AF-A0A0W0GKM9-F1
#
_entry.id   AF-A0A0W0GKM9-F1
#
_cell.length_a   1.000
_cell.length_b   1.000
_cell.length_c   1.000
_cell.angle_alpha   90.00
_cell.angle_beta   90.00
_cell.angle_gamma   90.00
#
_symmetry.space_group_name_H-M   'P 1'
#
loop_
_entity.id
_entity.type
_entity.pdbx_description
1 polymer ?
#
loop_
_entity_poly.entity_id
_entity_poly.type
_entity_poly.pdbx_seq_one_letter_code
_entity_poly.pdbx_strand_id
1 'polypeptide(L)'
;MWYWYLGILGLGIVLTSIIYWVRTNKIAVQWYVWVLSAIGLLSTLFALQNIVGTYEEHYPKAAAMSALLFGVPGLILLGIATQLMVRSRTHEKV
;
A
#
# COMPACT_ATOMS: atom_id res chain seq x y z
N MET A 1 -6.23 -20.25 6.92
CA MET A 1 -6.04 -20.54 5.49
C MET A 1 -7.06 -19.87 4.57
N TRP A 2 -8.39 -19.96 4.81
CA TRP A 2 -9.38 -19.36 3.91
C TRP A 2 -9.42 -17.81 3.88
N TYR A 3 -9.05 -17.16 5.00
CA TYR A 3 -9.00 -15.70 5.11
C TYR A 3 -7.98 -15.04 4.17
N TRP A 4 -6.96 -15.77 3.68
CA TRP A 4 -6.03 -15.25 2.68
C TRP A 4 -6.72 -14.92 1.35
N TYR A 5 -7.70 -15.71 0.94
CA TYR A 5 -8.47 -15.45 -0.28
C TYR A 5 -9.34 -14.20 -0.15
N LEU A 6 -9.92 -13.96 1.04
CA LEU A 6 -10.62 -12.71 1.34
C LEU A 6 -9.67 -11.51 1.33
N GLY A 7 -8.46 -11.67 1.85
CA GLY A 7 -7.41 -10.65 1.80
C GLY A 7 -7.04 -10.28 0.36
N ILE A 8 -6.83 -11.26 -0.51
CA ILE A 8 -6.51 -11.04 -1.93
C ILE A 8 -7.68 -10.37 -2.67
N LEU A 9 -8.92 -10.81 -2.44
CA LEU A 9 -10.10 -10.17 -3.02
C LEU A 9 -10.24 -8.72 -2.56
N GLY A 10 -10.10 -8.47 -1.26
CA GLY A 10 -10.10 -7.12 -0.69
C GLY A 10 -9.02 -6.24 -1.32
N LEU A 11 -7.82 -6.79 -1.53
CA LEU A 11 -6.73 -6.09 -2.21
C LEU A 11 -7.10 -5.69 -3.65
N GLY A 12 -7.70 -6.61 -4.40
CA GLY A 12 -8.15 -6.37 -5.76
C GLY A 12 -9.17 -5.23 -5.84
N ILE A 13 -10.12 -5.18 -4.88
CA ILE A 13 -11.11 -4.11 -4.78
C ILE A 13 -10.44 -2.76 -4.51
N VAL A 14 -9.50 -2.71 -3.55
CA VAL A 14 -8.77 -1.49 -3.20
C VAL A 14 -7.96 -0.98 -4.40
N LEU A 15 -7.19 -1.85 -5.04
CA LEU A 15 -6.38 -1.50 -6.22
C LEU A 15 -7.24 -0.98 -7.38
N THR A 16 -8.35 -1.67 -7.67
CA THR A 16 -9.26 -1.26 -8.75
C THR A 16 -9.89 0.10 -8.46
N SER A 17 -10.26 0.34 -7.20
CA SER A 17 -10.84 1.62 -6.75
C SER A 17 -9.83 2.77 -6.90
N ILE A 18 -8.56 2.54 -6.53
CA ILE A 18 -7.48 3.51 -6.68
C ILE A 18 -7.24 3.83 -8.16
N ILE A 19 -7.12 2.80 -9.01
CA ILE A 19 -6.91 2.99 -10.46
C ILE A 19 -8.09 3.75 -11.08
N TYR A 20 -9.31 3.38 -10.72
CA TYR A 20 -10.52 4.06 -11.19
C TYR A 20 -10.53 5.55 -10.76
N TRP A 21 -10.20 5.84 -9.50
CA TRP A 21 -10.11 7.21 -9.00
C TRP A 21 -9.03 8.04 -9.73
N VAL A 22 -7.86 7.46 -9.98
CA VAL A 22 -6.79 8.11 -10.75
C VAL A 22 -7.24 8.43 -12.17
N ARG A 23 -7.90 7.49 -12.85
CA ARG A 23 -8.38 7.66 -14.23
C ARG A 23 -9.50 8.69 -14.34
N THR A 24 -10.47 8.66 -13.43
CA THR A 24 -11.61 9.61 -13.42
C THR A 24 -11.17 11.04 -13.14
N ASN A 25 -10.12 11.23 -12.33
CA ASN A 25 -9.58 12.56 -12.02
C ASN A 25 -8.53 13.06 -13.01
N LYS A 26 -8.26 12.32 -14.10
CA LYS A 26 -7.24 12.64 -15.13
C LYS A 26 -5.85 12.98 -14.56
N ILE A 27 -5.50 12.39 -13.42
CA ILE A 27 -4.24 12.71 -12.74
C ILE A 27 -3.08 12.21 -13.61
N ALA A 28 -2.21 13.11 -14.07
CA ALA A 28 -0.98 12.76 -14.76
C ALA A 28 0.02 12.16 -13.75
N VAL A 29 -0.03 10.84 -13.57
CA VAL A 29 0.83 10.12 -12.63
C VAL A 29 2.20 9.87 -13.26
N GLN A 30 3.26 10.45 -12.67
CA GLN A 30 4.64 10.22 -13.10
C GLN A 30 5.06 8.77 -12.80
N TRP A 31 5.94 8.19 -13.64
CA TRP A 31 6.30 6.77 -13.56
C TRP A 31 6.80 6.33 -12.18
N TYR A 32 7.56 7.18 -11.49
CA TYR A 32 8.12 6.87 -10.17
C TYR A 32 7.05 6.81 -9.08
N VAL A 33 5.91 7.47 -9.25
CA VAL A 33 4.78 7.40 -8.31
C VAL A 33 4.17 6.01 -8.33
N TRP A 34 4.09 5.37 -9.50
CA TRP A 34 3.67 3.97 -9.61
C TRP A 34 4.65 3.03 -8.90
N VAL A 35 5.96 3.26 -9.06
CA VAL A 35 7.00 2.47 -8.39
C VAL A 35 6.94 2.63 -6.88
N LEU A 36 6.84 3.87 -6.38
CA LEU A 36 6.71 4.16 -4.95
C LEU A 36 5.44 3.53 -4.36
N SER A 37 4.32 3.62 -5.08
CA SER A 37 3.05 3.02 -4.65
C SER A 37 3.14 1.50 -4.61
N ALA A 38 3.77 0.87 -5.61
CA ALA A 38 3.93 -0.59 -5.66
C ALA A 38 4.85 -1.09 -4.53
N ILE A 39 6.00 -0.45 -4.32
CA ILE A 39 6.93 -0.82 -3.23
C ILE A 39 6.26 -0.61 -1.87
N GLY A 40 5.61 0.53 -1.65
CA GLY A 40 4.91 0.83 -0.40
C GLY A 40 3.80 -0.17 -0.10
N LEU A 41 3.02 -0.53 -1.12
CA LEU A 41 1.95 -1.52 -1.00
C LEU A 41 2.50 -2.92 -0.69
N LEU A 42 3.47 -3.41 -1.48
CA LEU A 42 4.07 -4.72 -1.28
C LEU A 42 4.73 -4.84 0.10
N SER A 43 5.43 -3.80 0.55
CA SER A 43 6.07 -3.78 1.87
C SER A 43 5.04 -3.83 3.00
N THR A 44 3.94 -3.06 2.88
CA THR A 44 2.84 -3.07 3.84
C THR A 44 2.14 -4.44 3.90
N LEU A 45 1.91 -5.06 2.74
CA LEU A 45 1.29 -6.39 2.67
C LEU A 45 2.18 -7.48 3.22
N PHE A 46 3.49 -7.40 2.94
CA PHE A 46 4.46 -8.32 3.53
C PHE A 46 4.47 -8.23 5.06
N ALA A 47 4.41 -7.01 5.61
CA ALA A 47 4.29 -6.80 7.05
C ALA A 47 3.01 -7.44 7.61
N LEU A 48 1.85 -7.18 6.99
CA LEU A 48 0.57 -7.77 7.41
C LEU A 48 0.60 -9.30 7.35
N GLN A 49 1.17 -9.87 6.29
CA GLN A 49 1.28 -11.31 6.14
C GLN A 49 2.19 -11.93 7.22
N ASN A 50 3.32 -11.28 7.51
CA ASN A 50 4.22 -11.71 8.58
C ASN A 50 3.60 -11.56 9.97
N ILE A 51 2.85 -10.49 10.23
CA ILE A 51 2.15 -10.29 11.51
C ILE A 51 1.21 -11.46 11.78
N VAL A 52 0.37 -11.83 10.80
CA VAL A 52 -0.56 -12.95 10.95
C VAL A 52 0.20 -14.26 11.17
N GLY A 53 1.19 -14.57 10.34
CA GLY A 53 1.97 -15.81 10.47
C GLY A 53 2.72 -15.92 11.81
N THR A 54 3.35 -14.84 12.25
CA THR A 54 4.10 -14.84 13.52
C THR A 54 3.21 -14.93 14.76
N TYR A 55 1.96 -14.44 14.69
CA TYR A 55 0.98 -14.69 15.74
C TYR A 55 0.50 -16.15 15.76
N GLU A 56 0.29 -16.77 14.60
CA GLU A 56 -0.01 -18.21 14.49
C GLU A 56 1.12 -19.08 15.05
N GLU A 57 2.37 -18.63 14.93
CA GLU A 57 3.56 -19.31 15.45
C GLU A 57 3.95 -18.90 16.89
N HIS A 58 3.11 -18.12 17.59
CA HIS A 58 3.36 -17.63 18.96
C HIS A 58 4.64 -16.79 19.16
N TYR A 59 5.09 -16.07 18.12
CA TYR A 59 6.23 -15.14 18.16
C TYR A 59 5.79 -13.66 18.05
N PRO A 60 5.15 -13.07 19.09
CA PRO A 60 4.60 -11.72 19.02
C PRO A 60 5.67 -10.63 18.84
N LYS A 61 6.91 -10.89 19.26
CA LYS A 61 8.03 -9.96 19.02
C LYS A 61 8.35 -9.82 17.53
N ALA A 62 8.22 -10.90 16.76
CA ALA A 62 8.44 -10.88 15.32
C ALA A 62 7.35 -10.08 14.59
N ALA A 63 6.09 -10.13 15.06
CA ALA A 63 5.00 -9.28 14.57
C ALA A 63 5.32 -7.78 14.74
N ALA A 64 5.83 -7.38 15.90
CA ALA A 64 6.21 -5.99 16.14
C ALA A 64 7.39 -5.56 15.24
N MET A 65 8.37 -6.45 15.03
CA MET A 65 9.51 -6.17 14.17
C MET A 65 9.10 -6.04 12.70
N SER A 66 8.22 -6.90 12.18
CA SER A 66 7.74 -6.82 10.80
C SER A 66 6.90 -5.56 10.55
N ALA A 67 6.09 -5.14 11.53
CA ALA A 67 5.37 -3.88 11.48
C ALA A 67 6.32 -2.67 11.40
N LEU A 68 7.38 -2.64 12.21
CA LEU A 68 8.34 -1.54 12.23
C LEU A 68 9.24 -1.51 10.99
N LEU A 69 9.71 -2.67 10.52
CA LEU A 69 10.70 -2.75 9.46
C LEU A 69 10.10 -2.64 8.06
N PHE A 70 8.86 -3.11 7.87
CA PHE A 70 8.20 -3.15 6.56
C PHE A 70 6.88 -2.36 6.55
N GLY A 71 6.09 -2.46 7.62
CA GLY A 71 4.79 -1.79 7.70
C GLY A 71 4.93 -0.26 7.71
N VAL A 72 5.69 0.28 8.67
CA VAL A 72 5.88 1.73 8.81
C VAL A 72 6.53 2.35 7.57
N PRO A 73 7.65 1.84 7.03
CA PRO A 73 8.22 2.35 5.78
C PRO A 73 7.26 2.22 4.60
N GLY A 74 6.53 1.11 4.50
CA GLY A 74 5.53 0.90 3.45
C GLY A 74 4.42 1.96 3.47
N LEU A 75 3.87 2.26 4.65
CA LEU A 75 2.86 3.30 4.83
C LEU A 75 3.40 4.70 4.54
N ILE A 76 4.65 4.99 4.93
CA ILE A 76 5.29 6.27 4.61
C ILE A 76 5.41 6.44 3.09
N LEU A 77 5.86 5.41 2.36
CA LEU A 77 5.98 5.45 0.90
C LEU A 77 4.62 5.67 0.23
N LEU A 78 3.56 5.02 0.71
CA LEU A 78 2.19 5.23 0.22
C LEU A 78 1.70 6.66 0.49
N GLY A 79 2.01 7.20 1.67
CA GLY A 79 1.69 8.58 2.02
C GLY A 79 2.39 9.58 1.10
N ILE A 80 3.68 9.38 0.84
CA ILE A 80 4.48 10.22 -0.08
C ILE A 80 3.92 10.13 -1.50
N ALA A 81 3.66 8.92 -2.01
CA ALA A 81 3.11 8.73 -3.35
C ALA A 81 1.74 9.42 -3.51
N THR A 82 0.88 9.33 -2.49
CA THR A 82 -0.42 10.00 -2.47
C THR A 82 -0.27 11.53 -2.47
N GLN A 83 0.63 12.06 -1.64
CA GLN A 83 0.89 13.50 -1.59
C GLN A 83 1.41 14.03 -2.93
N LEU A 84 2.28 13.28 -3.61
CA LEU A 84 2.78 13.62 -4.94
C LEU A 84 1.65 13.66 -5.98
N MET A 85 0.78 12.65 -6.01
CA MET A 85 -0.40 12.63 -6.91
C MET A 85 -1.32 13.83 -6.68
N VAL A 86 -1.61 14.17 -5.42
CA VAL A 86 -2.49 15.29 -5.08
C VAL A 86 -1.86 16.63 -5.47
N ARG A 87 -0.55 16.82 -5.23
CA ARG A 87 0.15 18.06 -5.59
C ARG A 87 0.25 18.26 -7.10
N SER A 88 0.50 17.20 -7.87
CA SER A 88 0.53 17.27 -9.33
C SER A 88 -0.80 17.75 -9.91
N ARG A 89 -1.93 17.37 -9.30
CA ARG A 89 -3.26 17.85 -9.69
C ARG A 89 -3.45 19.37 -9.48
N THR A 90 -2.85 19.95 -8.45
CA THR A 90 -2.98 21.39 -8.17
C THR A 90 -2.25 22.24 -9.21
N HIS A 91 -1.11 21.77 -9.71
CA HIS A 91 -0.35 22.47 -10.75
C HIS A 91 -1.03 22.44 -12.13
N GLU A 92 -1.89 21.46 -12.42
CA GLU A 92 -2.64 21.39 -13.69
C GLU A 92 -3.83 22.36 -13.76
N LYS A 93 -4.27 22.92 -12.62
CA LYS A 93 -5.47 23.77 -12.52
C LYS A 93 -5.20 25.28 -12.52
N VAL A 94 -3.94 25.70 -12.61
CA VAL A 94 -3.50 27.12 -12.70
C VAL A 94 -3.14 27.42 -14.14
#